data_AF-A0A7S3VF82-F1
#
_entry.id   AF-A0A7S3VF82-F1
#
_cell.length_a   1.000
_cell.length_b   1.000
_cell.length_c   1.000
_cell.angle_alpha   90.00
_cell.angle_beta   90.00
_cell.angle_gamma   90.00
#
_symmetry.space_group_name_H-M   'P 1'
#
loop_
_entity.id
_entity.type
_entity.pdbx_description
1 polymer ?
#
loop_
_entity_poly.entity_id
_entity_poly.type
_entity_poly.pdbx_seq_one_letter_code
_entity_poly.pdbx_strand_id
1 'polypeptide(L)'
;MLFLAKNSSEHALPIIVFVLQILILVLISIDLMQTYDRELITPMNIPVGVNWSVTVSQYIACIVSVFSADDLVYGVLHVGKHIRIGPRNCVPMNEPATSIKWEVSNFMRMVEGAIVIFASFIFIVQSSTAIDLWLNFAGVTFVGHLDDTAFALAKMNFLGNQQWKLANRVSDCRVHINHSRQTFERNVRIILFVGITVAMLAGLSVIVYKQDDLHFACKSITLTIGESTTPWIRHFSGTYILEKTRINGRAVYVQKQGTNGAFLAYCGSINQWTVSSYDDESRGNIDDPCYYFDLQSETTRTYDVAEIKTLRLPVRNGGVVIGWCIPYILWLD
;
A
#
# COMPACT_ATOMS: atom_id res chain seq x y z
N MET A 1 17.34 18.25 -16.03
CA MET A 1 18.18 19.48 -15.95
C MET A 1 19.62 19.22 -15.54
N LEU A 2 19.88 18.29 -14.61
CA LEU A 2 21.19 18.05 -13.99
C LEU A 2 22.35 17.88 -14.99
N PHE A 3 22.09 17.21 -16.12
CA PHE A 3 23.07 16.95 -17.17
C PHE A 3 23.69 18.22 -17.81
N LEU A 4 22.91 19.31 -17.97
CA LEU A 4 23.34 20.54 -18.67
C LEU A 4 23.81 21.66 -17.75
N ALA A 5 23.73 21.47 -16.44
CA ALA A 5 24.18 22.45 -15.48
C ALA A 5 25.73 22.54 -15.47
N LYS A 6 26.21 23.79 -15.50
CA LYS A 6 27.65 24.12 -15.49
C LYS A 6 28.10 24.67 -14.14
N ASN A 7 27.27 25.52 -13.53
CA ASN A 7 27.58 26.20 -12.28
C ASN A 7 26.86 25.52 -11.10
N SER A 8 27.42 25.61 -9.90
CA SER A 8 26.78 25.05 -8.68
C SER A 8 25.37 25.60 -8.43
N SER A 9 25.09 26.86 -8.81
CA SER A 9 23.75 27.45 -8.72
C SER A 9 22.74 26.83 -9.68
N GLU A 10 23.18 26.34 -10.84
CA GLU A 10 22.33 25.63 -11.81
C GLU A 10 22.03 24.20 -11.33
N HIS A 11 22.95 23.58 -10.58
CA HIS A 11 22.76 22.25 -10.00
C HIS A 11 21.82 22.25 -8.78
N ALA A 12 21.73 23.37 -8.05
CA ALA A 12 21.00 23.44 -6.79
C ALA A 12 19.52 23.03 -6.92
N LEU A 13 18.80 23.60 -7.89
CA LEU A 13 17.36 23.34 -8.07
C LEU A 13 17.05 21.85 -8.34
N PRO A 14 17.59 21.19 -9.37
CA PRO A 14 17.26 19.79 -9.64
C PRO A 14 17.68 18.85 -8.51
N ILE A 15 18.79 19.14 -7.82
CA ILE A 15 19.22 18.35 -6.66
C ILE A 15 18.25 18.52 -5.49
N ILE A 16 17.83 19.75 -5.17
CA ILE A 16 16.87 20.03 -4.10
C ILE A 16 15.54 19.33 -4.39
N VAL A 17 15.02 19.43 -5.62
CA VAL A 17 13.75 18.80 -6.00
C VAL A 17 13.84 17.28 -5.90
N PHE A 18 14.91 16.68 -6.43
CA PHE A 18 15.13 15.23 -6.31
C PHE A 18 15.24 14.78 -4.85
N VAL A 19 16.04 15.46 -4.03
CA VAL A 19 16.20 15.13 -2.61
C VAL A 19 14.87 15.26 -1.87
N LEU A 20 14.11 16.34 -2.12
CA LEU A 20 12.79 16.55 -1.53
C LEU A 20 11.83 15.43 -1.91
N GLN A 21 11.78 15.07 -3.19
CA GLN A 21 10.88 14.03 -3.70
C GLN A 21 11.23 12.65 -3.13
N ILE A 22 12.51 12.26 -3.15
CA ILE A 22 12.97 11.00 -2.55
C ILE A 22 12.70 11.00 -1.04
N LEU A 23 12.93 12.12 -0.34
CA LEU A 23 12.65 12.21 1.09
C LEU A 23 11.16 12.00 1.38
N ILE A 24 10.26 12.65 0.62
CA ILE A 24 8.81 12.48 0.79
C ILE A 24 8.40 11.04 0.50
N LEU A 25 8.86 10.45 -0.61
CA LEU A 25 8.53 9.07 -0.97
C LEU A 25 9.07 8.05 0.04
N VAL A 26 10.27 8.27 0.58
CA VAL A 26 10.86 7.42 1.63
C VAL A 26 10.10 7.58 2.93
N LEU A 27 9.74 8.80 3.34
CA LEU A 27 8.94 9.03 4.54
C LEU A 27 7.57 8.37 4.43
N ILE A 28 6.90 8.49 3.27
CA ILE A 28 5.65 7.78 2.99
C ILE A 28 5.87 6.27 3.07
N SER A 29 6.91 5.74 2.44
CA SER A 29 7.20 4.30 2.47
C SER A 29 7.49 3.80 3.89
N ILE A 30 8.23 4.58 4.68
CA ILE A 30 8.51 4.30 6.09
C ILE A 30 7.21 4.33 6.89
N ASP A 31 6.36 5.34 6.73
CA ASP A 31 5.08 5.44 7.44
C ASP A 31 4.18 4.22 7.16
N LEU A 32 4.12 3.79 5.90
CA LEU A 32 3.38 2.58 5.51
C LEU A 32 3.98 1.30 6.10
N MET A 33 5.30 1.24 6.24
CA MET A 33 5.98 0.12 6.88
C MET A 33 5.95 0.21 8.41
N GLN A 34 5.85 1.41 9.00
CA GLN A 34 5.87 1.66 10.45
C GLN A 34 4.50 1.69 11.09
N THR A 35 3.43 1.79 10.29
CA THR A 35 2.06 1.46 10.72
C THR A 35 1.98 0.01 11.29
N TYR A 36 3.07 -0.74 11.21
CA TYR A 36 3.43 -1.96 11.93
C TYR A 36 3.44 -1.87 13.48
N ASP A 37 3.37 -0.70 14.13
CA ASP A 37 3.44 -0.56 15.60
C ASP A 37 2.06 -0.11 16.17
N ARG A 38 1.36 -0.76 17.11
CA ARG A 38 1.75 -1.68 18.20
C ARG A 38 0.74 -2.80 18.53
N GLU A 39 -0.37 -2.92 17.80
CA GLU A 39 -1.54 -3.71 18.27
C GLU A 39 -2.03 -4.78 17.28
N LEU A 40 -1.72 -4.65 15.97
CA LEU A 40 -2.07 -5.63 14.94
C LEU A 40 -0.80 -6.15 14.25
N ILE A 41 -0.43 -7.39 14.55
CA ILE A 41 0.82 -8.00 14.09
C ILE A 41 0.60 -8.71 12.75
N THR A 42 0.33 -7.94 11.69
CA THR A 42 0.54 -8.42 10.32
C THR A 42 1.70 -7.64 9.69
N PRO A 43 2.66 -8.32 9.04
CA PRO A 43 3.93 -7.72 8.61
C PRO A 43 3.82 -6.55 7.62
N MET A 44 2.62 -6.19 7.16
CA MET A 44 2.36 -5.02 6.32
C MET A 44 0.95 -4.42 6.53
N ASN A 45 0.30 -4.59 7.69
CA ASN A 45 -1.09 -4.13 7.92
C ASN A 45 -2.06 -4.53 6.79
N ILE A 46 -1.99 -5.78 6.36
CA ILE A 46 -2.77 -6.28 5.22
C ILE A 46 -4.18 -6.61 5.73
N PRO A 47 -5.24 -5.96 5.23
CA PRO A 47 -6.60 -6.23 5.71
C PRO A 47 -7.02 -7.66 5.38
N VAL A 48 -7.70 -8.31 6.31
CA VAL A 48 -8.24 -9.67 6.12
C VAL A 48 -9.66 -9.58 5.56
N GLY A 49 -9.99 -10.41 4.57
CA GLY A 49 -11.37 -10.52 4.07
C GLY A 49 -11.88 -9.25 3.41
N VAL A 50 -11.15 -8.75 2.40
CA VAL A 50 -11.50 -7.52 1.71
C VAL A 50 -12.75 -7.74 0.83
N ASN A 51 -13.66 -6.75 0.78
CA ASN A 51 -14.82 -6.78 -0.11
C ASN A 51 -14.38 -6.90 -1.57
N TRP A 52 -15.08 -7.71 -2.37
CA TRP A 52 -14.78 -7.95 -3.79
C TRP A 52 -14.65 -6.65 -4.60
N SER A 53 -15.43 -5.62 -4.26
CA SER A 53 -15.40 -4.31 -4.94
C SER A 53 -14.05 -3.61 -4.76
N VAL A 54 -13.46 -3.72 -3.57
CA VAL A 54 -12.13 -3.16 -3.25
C VAL A 54 -11.05 -4.00 -3.93
N THR A 55 -11.17 -5.34 -3.92
CA THR A 55 -10.25 -6.21 -4.67
C THR A 55 -10.18 -5.86 -6.15
N VAL A 56 -11.34 -5.69 -6.82
CA VAL A 56 -11.36 -5.24 -8.23
C VAL A 56 -10.69 -3.87 -8.39
N SER A 57 -10.94 -2.95 -7.47
CA SER A 57 -10.31 -1.62 -7.48
C SER A 57 -8.78 -1.71 -7.33
N GLN A 58 -8.27 -2.61 -6.47
CA GLN A 58 -6.84 -2.86 -6.29
C GLN A 58 -6.18 -3.36 -7.59
N TYR A 59 -6.81 -4.28 -8.31
CA TYR A 59 -6.29 -4.75 -9.60
C TYR A 59 -6.24 -3.65 -10.66
N ILE A 60 -7.28 -2.81 -10.75
CA ILE A 60 -7.30 -1.66 -11.66
C ILE A 60 -6.20 -0.66 -11.27
N ALA A 61 -6.04 -0.39 -9.97
CA ALA A 61 -5.02 0.51 -9.48
C ALA A 61 -3.59 0.02 -9.77
N CYS A 62 -3.32 -1.29 -9.73
CA CYS A 62 -2.03 -1.84 -10.17
C CYS A 62 -1.75 -1.48 -11.63
N ILE A 63 -2.73 -1.63 -12.51
CA ILE A 63 -2.58 -1.30 -13.93
C ILE A 63 -2.30 0.20 -14.10
N VAL A 64 -3.10 1.05 -13.46
CA VAL A 64 -2.94 2.52 -13.50
C VAL A 64 -1.56 2.92 -12.94
N SER A 65 -1.10 2.31 -11.85
CA SER A 65 0.22 2.58 -11.26
C SER A 65 1.36 2.32 -12.24
N VAL A 66 1.30 1.24 -13.02
CA VAL A 66 2.32 0.98 -14.05
C VAL A 66 2.23 1.98 -15.21
N PHE A 67 1.02 2.41 -15.58
CA PHE A 67 0.85 3.49 -16.58
C PHE A 67 1.43 4.83 -16.12
N SER A 68 1.36 5.12 -14.83
CA SER A 68 1.94 6.35 -14.25
C SER A 68 3.45 6.28 -14.07
N ALA A 69 4.08 5.12 -14.21
CA ALA A 69 5.51 4.91 -13.97
C ALA A 69 6.40 5.24 -15.18
N ASP A 70 6.16 6.38 -15.82
CA ASP A 70 6.92 6.83 -16.99
C ASP A 70 8.41 7.01 -16.67
N ASP A 71 8.76 7.49 -15.47
CA ASP A 71 10.13 7.76 -15.06
C ASP A 71 11.01 6.54 -15.01
N LEU A 72 10.47 5.41 -14.55
CA LEU A 72 11.20 4.15 -14.54
C LEU A 72 11.51 3.71 -15.98
N VAL A 73 10.50 3.75 -16.86
CA VAL A 73 10.63 3.32 -18.25
C VAL A 73 11.62 4.21 -19.00
N TYR A 74 11.51 5.54 -18.86
CA TYR A 74 12.43 6.47 -19.49
C TYR A 74 13.84 6.34 -18.89
N GLY A 75 13.98 6.18 -17.58
CA GLY A 75 15.28 5.96 -16.93
C GLY A 75 15.98 4.75 -17.52
N VAL A 76 15.34 3.58 -17.52
CA VAL A 76 15.91 2.33 -18.06
C VAL A 76 16.24 2.46 -19.54
N LEU A 77 15.37 3.09 -20.35
CA LEU A 77 15.62 3.27 -21.77
C LEU A 77 16.81 4.18 -22.06
N HIS A 78 17.15 5.14 -21.19
CA HIS A 78 18.22 6.12 -21.46
C HIS A 78 19.56 5.77 -20.81
N VAL A 79 19.57 4.87 -19.81
CA VAL A 79 20.81 4.32 -19.24
C VAL A 79 21.61 3.57 -20.30
N GLY A 80 22.90 3.87 -20.41
CA GLY A 80 23.84 3.23 -21.35
C GLY A 80 23.70 3.70 -22.80
N LYS A 81 22.82 4.66 -23.10
CA LYS A 81 22.72 5.24 -24.45
C LYS A 81 23.72 6.37 -24.64
N HIS A 82 24.61 6.19 -25.63
CA HIS A 82 25.42 7.29 -26.14
C HIS A 82 24.54 8.38 -26.75
N ILE A 83 24.59 9.58 -26.18
CA ILE A 83 23.94 10.75 -26.74
C ILE A 83 24.78 11.26 -27.90
N ARG A 84 24.24 11.19 -29.11
CA ARG A 84 24.72 12.03 -30.21
C ARG A 84 23.97 13.34 -30.13
N ILE A 85 24.60 14.35 -29.54
CA ILE A 85 24.09 15.72 -29.55
C ILE A 85 24.06 16.20 -31.00
N GLY A 86 22.87 16.52 -31.51
CA GLY A 86 22.72 17.06 -32.86
C GLY A 86 23.40 18.42 -33.03
N PRO A 87 23.55 18.92 -34.27
CA PRO A 87 24.28 20.15 -34.59
C PRO A 87 23.71 21.44 -33.96
N ARG A 88 22.57 21.37 -33.25
CA ARG A 88 22.06 22.46 -32.42
C ARG A 88 22.67 22.39 -31.00
N ASN A 89 23.89 22.90 -30.86
CA ASN A 89 24.50 23.59 -29.71
C ASN A 89 24.29 23.11 -28.24
N CYS A 90 23.75 21.93 -27.96
CA CYS A 90 23.49 21.54 -26.56
C CYS A 90 24.74 21.30 -25.73
N VAL A 91 25.81 20.80 -26.34
CA VAL A 91 27.09 20.51 -25.69
C VAL A 91 28.20 20.87 -26.67
N PRO A 92 29.26 21.61 -26.26
CA PRO A 92 30.40 21.87 -27.12
C PRO A 92 31.04 20.55 -27.56
N MET A 93 31.43 20.47 -28.83
CA MET A 93 31.93 19.26 -29.52
C MET A 93 33.17 18.59 -28.87
N ASN A 94 33.75 19.20 -27.85
CA ASN A 94 34.99 18.80 -27.19
C ASN A 94 34.79 18.06 -25.85
N GLU A 95 33.56 17.90 -25.33
CA GLU A 95 33.32 17.07 -24.15
C GLU A 95 33.08 15.59 -24.53
N PRO A 96 33.64 14.63 -23.76
CA PRO A 96 33.52 13.21 -24.07
C PRO A 96 32.05 12.76 -24.09
N ALA A 97 31.70 11.96 -25.11
CA ALA A 97 30.34 11.50 -25.44
C ALA A 97 29.68 10.60 -24.37
N THR A 98 30.39 10.25 -23.30
CA THR A 98 29.90 9.52 -22.12
C THR A 98 30.09 10.38 -20.88
N SER A 99 29.23 11.38 -20.72
CA SER A 99 29.24 12.17 -19.49
C SER A 99 28.57 11.35 -18.39
N ILE A 100 29.33 11.05 -17.33
CA ILE A 100 28.83 10.41 -16.10
C ILE A 100 27.57 11.13 -15.59
N LYS A 101 27.45 12.45 -15.81
CA LYS A 101 26.28 13.25 -15.46
C LYS A 101 24.98 12.76 -16.10
N TRP A 102 25.04 12.28 -17.34
CA TRP A 102 23.88 11.73 -18.04
C TRP A 102 23.42 10.41 -17.41
N GLU A 103 24.35 9.48 -17.21
CA GLU A 103 24.06 8.19 -16.62
C GLU A 103 23.51 8.34 -15.20
N VAL A 104 24.12 9.21 -14.38
CA VAL A 104 23.64 9.52 -13.03
C VAL A 104 22.23 10.11 -13.06
N SER A 105 21.93 11.02 -14.00
CA SER A 105 20.59 11.62 -14.10
C SER A 105 19.53 10.58 -14.46
N ASN A 106 19.81 9.65 -15.37
CA ASN A 106 18.86 8.59 -15.73
C ASN A 106 18.74 7.53 -14.65
N PHE A 107 19.82 7.23 -13.94
CA PHE A 107 19.81 6.35 -12.79
C PHE A 107 18.95 6.93 -11.65
N MET A 108 19.08 8.22 -11.36
CA MET A 108 18.22 8.91 -10.38
C MET A 108 16.74 8.79 -10.74
N ARG A 109 16.39 9.05 -12.00
CA ARG A 109 15.02 8.89 -12.52
C ARG A 109 14.50 7.46 -12.42
N MET A 110 15.37 6.48 -12.68
CA MET A 110 15.05 5.05 -12.53
C MET A 110 14.76 4.69 -11.07
N VAL A 111 15.58 5.15 -10.13
CA VAL A 111 15.41 4.90 -8.69
C VAL A 111 14.11 5.53 -8.19
N GLU A 112 13.84 6.77 -8.59
CA GLU A 112 12.61 7.48 -8.26
C GLU A 112 11.37 6.73 -8.76
N GLY A 113 11.33 6.37 -10.05
CA GLY A 113 10.22 5.60 -10.61
C GLY A 113 10.05 4.23 -9.94
N ALA A 114 11.13 3.55 -9.56
CA ALA A 114 11.07 2.29 -8.84
C ALA A 114 10.45 2.45 -7.44
N ILE A 115 10.84 3.49 -6.70
CA ILE A 115 10.29 3.79 -5.37
C ILE A 115 8.80 4.15 -5.48
N VAL A 116 8.40 4.94 -6.50
CA VAL A 116 6.98 5.28 -6.74
C VAL A 116 6.12 4.04 -6.96
N ILE A 117 6.57 3.09 -7.81
CA ILE A 117 5.86 1.83 -8.04
C ILE A 117 5.79 1.00 -6.76
N PHE A 118 6.91 0.91 -6.03
CA PHE A 118 6.98 0.15 -4.79
C PHE A 118 6.02 0.70 -3.71
N ALA A 119 6.06 2.01 -3.48
CA ALA A 119 5.15 2.68 -2.53
C ALA A 119 3.69 2.52 -2.95
N SER A 120 3.40 2.69 -4.25
CA SER A 120 2.05 2.47 -4.80
C SER A 120 1.56 1.04 -4.56
N PHE A 121 2.43 0.04 -4.74
CA PHE A 121 2.08 -1.36 -4.48
C PHE A 121 1.73 -1.60 -3.01
N ILE A 122 2.51 -1.06 -2.07
CA ILE A 122 2.22 -1.18 -0.63
C ILE A 122 0.87 -0.54 -0.31
N PHE A 123 0.59 0.67 -0.79
CA PHE A 123 -0.70 1.34 -0.59
C PHE A 123 -1.88 0.54 -1.12
N ILE A 124 -1.75 -0.02 -2.32
CA ILE A 124 -2.80 -0.83 -2.95
C ILE A 124 -3.11 -2.05 -2.06
N VAL A 125 -2.07 -2.73 -1.57
CA VAL A 125 -2.19 -3.92 -0.72
C VAL A 125 -2.81 -3.59 0.65
N GLN A 126 -2.45 -2.45 1.24
CA GLN A 126 -2.93 -2.03 2.57
C GLN A 126 -4.34 -1.48 2.59
N SER A 127 -4.86 -1.05 1.44
CA SER A 127 -6.14 -0.35 1.42
C SER A 127 -7.33 -1.28 1.71
N SER A 128 -8.18 -0.88 2.66
CA SER A 128 -9.42 -1.56 3.03
C SER A 128 -10.65 -0.98 2.32
N THR A 129 -10.55 0.24 1.75
CA THR A 129 -11.63 0.90 1.02
C THR A 129 -11.15 1.44 -0.32
N ALA A 130 -12.02 1.43 -1.33
CA ALA A 130 -11.66 1.95 -2.65
C ALA A 130 -11.33 3.45 -2.63
N ILE A 131 -12.00 4.23 -1.76
CA ILE A 131 -11.76 5.68 -1.66
C ILE A 131 -10.37 5.97 -1.11
N ASP A 132 -9.99 5.29 -0.01
CA ASP A 132 -8.66 5.45 0.59
C ASP A 132 -7.56 5.03 -0.39
N LEU A 133 -7.83 3.98 -1.17
CA LEU A 133 -6.94 3.54 -2.24
C LEU A 133 -6.65 4.67 -3.24
N TRP A 134 -7.69 5.29 -3.79
CA TRP A 134 -7.53 6.32 -4.83
C TRP A 134 -6.94 7.62 -4.28
N LEU A 135 -7.27 7.98 -3.04
CA LEU A 135 -6.73 9.17 -2.39
C LEU A 135 -5.22 9.03 -2.14
N ASN A 136 -4.79 7.89 -1.59
CA ASN A 136 -3.38 7.62 -1.34
C ASN A 136 -2.60 7.51 -2.65
N PHE A 137 -3.17 6.85 -3.66
CA PHE A 137 -2.59 6.75 -4.99
C PHE A 137 -2.39 8.12 -5.65
N ALA A 138 -3.37 9.02 -5.53
CA ALA A 138 -3.24 10.39 -6.03
C ALA A 138 -2.12 11.16 -5.34
N GLY A 139 -1.94 10.96 -4.02
CA GLY A 139 -0.84 11.55 -3.25
C GLY A 139 0.53 11.11 -3.76
N VAL A 140 0.75 9.81 -3.95
CA VAL A 140 2.02 9.28 -4.49
C VAL A 140 2.27 9.77 -5.91
N THR A 141 1.25 9.75 -6.77
CA THR A 141 1.36 10.23 -8.16
C THR A 141 1.68 11.72 -8.21
N PHE A 142 1.09 12.53 -7.33
CA PHE A 142 1.40 13.95 -7.22
C PHE A 142 2.88 14.18 -6.86
N VAL A 143 3.39 13.44 -5.87
CA VAL A 143 4.81 13.51 -5.47
C VAL A 143 5.72 13.08 -6.63
N GLY A 144 5.31 12.07 -7.40
CA GLY A 144 5.99 11.60 -8.61
C GLY A 144 6.14 12.67 -9.70
N HIS A 145 5.24 13.65 -9.77
CA HIS A 145 5.27 14.71 -10.80
C HIS A 145 5.90 16.03 -10.33
N LEU A 146 6.53 16.07 -9.15
CA LEU A 146 7.11 17.29 -8.60
C LEU A 146 8.28 17.82 -9.44
N ASP A 147 9.10 16.94 -10.01
CA ASP A 147 10.23 17.32 -10.84
C ASP A 147 9.80 17.95 -12.17
N ASP A 148 8.80 17.38 -12.84
CA ASP A 148 8.18 17.88 -14.06
C ASP A 148 7.50 19.22 -13.79
N THR A 149 6.81 19.35 -12.66
CA THR A 149 6.19 20.61 -12.23
C THR A 149 7.26 21.68 -11.97
N ALA A 150 8.35 21.34 -11.28
CA ALA A 150 9.46 22.25 -11.07
C ALA A 150 10.13 22.65 -12.40
N PHE A 151 10.22 21.72 -13.36
CA PHE A 151 10.71 22.01 -14.70
C PHE A 151 9.79 22.95 -15.48
N ALA A 152 8.48 22.74 -15.42
CA ALA A 152 7.50 23.62 -16.02
C ALA A 152 7.56 25.04 -15.42
N LEU A 153 7.67 25.15 -14.10
CA LEU A 153 7.83 26.43 -13.40
C LEU A 153 9.14 27.15 -13.77
N ALA A 154 10.25 26.41 -13.90
CA ALA A 154 11.51 26.96 -14.40
C ALA A 154 11.35 27.52 -15.83
N LYS A 155 10.65 26.80 -16.71
CA LYS A 155 10.39 27.22 -18.09
C LYS A 155 9.51 28.46 -18.19
N MET A 156 8.61 28.66 -17.23
CA MET A 156 7.79 29.87 -17.09
C MET A 156 8.52 31.05 -16.42
N ASN A 157 9.82 30.91 -16.10
CA ASN A 157 10.65 31.93 -15.45
C ASN A 157 10.25 32.27 -14.00
N PHE A 158 9.48 31.42 -13.30
CA PHE A 158 9.14 31.63 -11.88
C PHE A 158 10.32 31.40 -10.94
N LEU A 159 11.26 30.52 -11.32
CA LEU A 159 12.41 30.12 -10.49
C LEU A 159 13.69 30.93 -10.79
N GLY A 160 13.55 32.04 -11.52
CA GLY A 160 14.63 32.96 -11.85
C GLY A 160 15.30 32.74 -13.21
N ASN A 161 16.00 33.77 -13.68
CA ASN A 161 16.55 33.83 -15.04
C ASN A 161 17.61 32.75 -15.34
N GLN A 162 18.38 32.32 -14.32
CA GLN A 162 19.35 31.23 -14.50
C GLN A 162 18.66 29.90 -14.81
N GLN A 163 17.61 29.55 -14.05
CA GLN A 163 16.86 28.31 -14.21
C GLN A 163 16.03 28.32 -15.49
N TRP A 164 15.47 29.47 -15.85
CA TRP A 164 14.79 29.65 -17.13
C TRP A 164 15.71 29.38 -18.33
N LYS A 165 16.93 29.94 -18.34
CA LYS A 165 17.92 29.68 -19.38
C LYS A 165 18.33 28.21 -19.42
N LEU A 166 18.46 27.55 -18.28
CA LEU A 166 18.78 26.12 -18.20
C LEU A 166 17.62 25.27 -18.73
N ALA A 167 16.38 25.53 -18.31
CA ALA A 167 15.20 24.80 -18.74
C ALA A 167 14.98 24.92 -20.26
N ASN A 168 15.16 26.11 -20.83
CA ASN A 168 15.08 26.31 -22.28
C ASN A 168 16.19 25.57 -23.03
N ARG A 169 17.44 25.62 -22.54
CA ARG A 169 18.52 24.81 -23.10
C ARG A 169 18.17 23.32 -23.10
N VAL A 170 17.68 22.80 -21.97
CA VAL A 170 17.25 21.40 -21.85
C VAL A 170 16.11 21.07 -22.82
N SER A 171 15.12 21.94 -22.97
CA SER A 171 13.98 21.68 -23.88
C SER A 171 14.35 21.74 -25.35
N ASP A 172 15.35 22.54 -25.71
CA ASP A 172 15.85 22.63 -27.08
C ASP A 172 16.71 21.42 -27.48
N CYS A 173 17.22 20.69 -26.48
CA CYS A 173 17.99 19.47 -26.70
C CYS A 173 17.10 18.30 -27.08
N ARG A 174 17.00 18.07 -28.39
CA ARG A 174 16.39 16.86 -28.94
C ARG A 174 17.43 15.74 -29.04
N VAL A 175 17.14 14.60 -28.43
CA VAL A 175 17.89 13.37 -28.66
C VAL A 175 17.60 12.91 -30.08
N HIS A 176 18.63 12.81 -30.92
CA HIS A 176 18.45 12.30 -32.28
C HIS A 176 18.36 10.77 -32.21
N ILE A 177 17.13 10.25 -32.24
CA ILE A 177 16.86 8.82 -32.24
C ILE A 177 17.07 8.30 -33.66
N ASN A 178 17.97 7.34 -33.82
CA ASN A 178 18.15 6.64 -35.08
C ASN A 178 16.90 5.81 -35.38
N HIS A 179 16.28 5.95 -36.56
CA HIS A 179 15.05 5.23 -36.94
C HIS A 179 15.14 3.71 -36.72
N SER A 180 16.31 3.10 -36.96
CA SER A 180 16.53 1.67 -36.71
C SER A 180 16.41 1.27 -35.24
N ARG A 181 16.77 2.18 -34.31
CA ARG A 181 16.67 1.96 -32.86
C ARG A 181 15.28 2.25 -32.30
N GLN A 182 14.45 3.00 -33.01
CA GLN A 182 13.10 3.34 -32.58
C GLN A 182 12.24 2.08 -32.34
N THR A 183 12.35 1.07 -33.21
CA THR A 183 11.64 -0.20 -33.06
C THR A 183 12.10 -0.98 -31.82
N PHE A 184 13.41 -0.98 -31.55
CA PHE A 184 13.96 -1.63 -30.36
C PHE A 184 13.48 -0.95 -29.07
N GLU A 185 13.52 0.39 -29.02
CA GLU A 185 13.04 1.15 -27.86
C GLU A 185 11.55 0.93 -27.58
N ARG A 186 10.72 0.87 -28.64
CA ARG A 186 9.31 0.54 -28.52
C ARG A 186 9.11 -0.85 -27.93
N ASN A 187 9.86 -1.84 -28.40
CA ASN A 187 9.74 -3.22 -27.90
C ASN A 187 10.21 -3.32 -26.44
N VAL A 188 11.31 -2.67 -26.07
CA VAL A 188 11.79 -2.64 -24.67
C VAL A 188 10.77 -1.97 -23.76
N ARG A 189 10.16 -0.85 -24.19
CA ARG A 189 9.07 -0.21 -23.43
C ARG A 189 7.91 -1.18 -23.20
N ILE A 190 7.45 -1.89 -24.23
CA ILE A 190 6.35 -2.85 -24.11
C ILE A 190 6.73 -4.00 -23.16
N ILE A 191 7.94 -4.55 -23.29
CA ILE A 191 8.42 -5.64 -22.44
C ILE A 191 8.50 -5.20 -20.98
N LEU A 192 9.07 -4.02 -20.71
CA LEU A 192 9.16 -3.47 -19.34
C LEU A 192 7.76 -3.24 -18.76
N PHE A 193 6.88 -2.60 -19.53
CA PHE A 193 5.50 -2.32 -19.11
C PHE A 193 4.77 -3.62 -18.76
N VAL A 194 4.72 -4.58 -19.69
CA VAL A 194 4.06 -5.87 -19.49
C VAL A 194 4.70 -6.64 -18.33
N GLY A 195 6.03 -6.65 -18.24
CA GLY A 195 6.77 -7.34 -17.18
C GLY A 195 6.44 -6.81 -15.78
N ILE A 196 6.44 -5.49 -15.61
CA ILE A 196 6.09 -4.86 -14.32
C ILE A 196 4.61 -5.09 -13.99
N THR A 197 3.71 -4.93 -14.96
CA THR A 197 2.28 -5.20 -14.76
C THR A 197 2.04 -6.64 -14.31
N VAL A 198 2.62 -7.63 -15.01
CA VAL A 198 2.50 -9.04 -14.63
C VAL A 198 3.08 -9.29 -13.23
N ALA A 199 4.23 -8.71 -12.90
CA ALA A 199 4.84 -8.85 -11.58
C ALA A 199 3.95 -8.29 -10.46
N MET A 200 3.38 -7.10 -10.63
CA MET A 200 2.47 -6.48 -9.65
C MET A 200 1.17 -7.28 -9.50
N LEU A 201 0.56 -7.71 -10.62
CA LEU A 201 -0.66 -8.50 -10.60
C LEU A 201 -0.45 -9.87 -9.95
N ALA A 202 0.67 -10.54 -10.23
CA ALA A 202 1.03 -11.80 -9.60
C ALA A 202 1.27 -11.62 -8.09
N GLY A 203 1.99 -10.56 -7.70
CA GLY A 203 2.20 -10.20 -6.30
C GLY A 203 0.88 -9.98 -5.56
N LEU A 204 -0.03 -9.18 -6.13
CA LEU A 204 -1.36 -8.94 -5.57
C LEU A 204 -2.18 -10.24 -5.51
N SER A 205 -2.12 -11.08 -6.54
CA SER A 205 -2.85 -12.37 -6.58
C SER A 205 -2.42 -13.31 -5.44
N VAL A 206 -1.11 -13.40 -5.18
CA VAL A 206 -0.57 -14.20 -4.07
C VAL A 206 -1.03 -13.64 -2.72
N ILE A 207 -1.09 -12.32 -2.57
CA ILE A 207 -1.56 -11.67 -1.34
C ILE A 207 -3.06 -11.93 -1.14
N VAL A 208 -3.88 -11.73 -2.18
CA VAL A 208 -5.34 -11.99 -2.14
C VAL A 208 -5.62 -13.45 -1.80
N TYR A 209 -4.87 -14.38 -2.39
CA TYR A 209 -4.98 -15.80 -2.04
C TYR A 209 -4.67 -16.05 -0.55
N LYS A 210 -3.63 -15.43 0.00
CA LYS A 210 -3.30 -15.54 1.44
C LYS A 210 -4.32 -14.83 2.34
N GLN A 211 -4.95 -13.76 1.88
CA GLN A 211 -6.08 -13.12 2.57
C GLN A 211 -7.29 -14.08 2.59
N ASP A 212 -7.50 -14.83 1.51
CA ASP A 212 -8.56 -15.84 1.39
C ASP A 212 -8.30 -17.12 2.22
N ASP A 213 -7.04 -17.42 2.55
CA ASP A 213 -6.69 -18.53 3.45
C ASP A 213 -6.70 -18.11 4.94
N LEU A 214 -7.10 -16.87 5.27
CA LEU A 214 -7.00 -16.29 6.61
C LEU A 214 -5.55 -16.31 7.17
N HIS A 215 -4.54 -16.37 6.30
CA HIS A 215 -3.14 -16.44 6.74
C HIS A 215 -2.68 -15.18 7.48
N PHE A 216 -3.28 -14.04 7.14
CA PHE A 216 -3.07 -12.75 7.79
C PHE A 216 -4.01 -12.49 8.97
N ALA A 217 -4.97 -13.40 9.26
CA ALA A 217 -5.84 -13.25 10.41
C ALA A 217 -5.09 -13.49 11.73
N CYS A 218 -5.55 -12.83 12.79
CA CYS A 218 -5.14 -13.13 14.15
C CYS A 218 -5.36 -14.62 14.44
N LYS A 219 -4.35 -15.32 14.97
CA LYS A 219 -4.51 -16.74 15.34
C LYS A 219 -5.36 -16.93 16.57
N SER A 220 -5.26 -15.99 17.50
CA SER A 220 -6.03 -16.01 18.73
C SER A 220 -6.30 -14.59 19.23
N ILE A 221 -7.46 -14.42 19.87
CA ILE A 221 -7.93 -13.16 20.43
C ILE A 221 -8.31 -13.43 21.87
N THR A 222 -7.95 -12.53 22.78
CA THR A 222 -8.36 -12.64 24.17
C THR A 222 -9.47 -11.65 24.46
N LEU A 223 -10.66 -12.14 24.79
CA LEU A 223 -11.75 -11.31 25.24
C LEU A 223 -11.70 -11.20 26.77
N THR A 224 -11.65 -9.97 27.29
CA THR A 224 -11.59 -9.71 28.74
C THR A 224 -12.74 -8.83 29.17
N ILE A 225 -13.72 -9.42 29.85
CA ILE A 225 -14.88 -8.68 30.33
C ILE A 225 -14.57 -8.08 31.71
N GLY A 226 -14.81 -6.77 31.85
CA GLY A 226 -14.57 -6.03 33.10
C GLY A 226 -15.48 -6.46 34.26
N GLU A 227 -14.99 -6.25 35.49
CA GLU A 227 -15.64 -6.73 36.72
C GLU A 227 -17.02 -6.11 37.02
N SER A 228 -17.35 -4.95 36.44
CA SER A 228 -18.61 -4.22 36.67
C SER A 228 -19.83 -4.83 35.97
N THR A 229 -19.64 -5.87 35.17
CA THR A 229 -20.72 -6.51 34.39
C THR A 229 -21.36 -7.69 35.12
N THR A 230 -22.56 -8.10 34.69
CA THR A 230 -23.32 -9.17 35.36
C THR A 230 -22.53 -10.48 35.40
N PRO A 231 -22.58 -11.24 36.52
CA PRO A 231 -21.70 -12.40 36.75
C PRO A 231 -21.70 -13.46 35.65
N TRP A 232 -22.86 -13.67 35.01
CA TRP A 232 -22.98 -14.66 33.94
C TRP A 232 -22.07 -14.29 32.75
N ILE A 233 -22.08 -13.05 32.25
CA ILE A 233 -21.30 -12.62 31.07
C ILE A 233 -19.80 -12.93 31.18
N ARG A 234 -19.25 -12.98 32.40
CA ARG A 234 -17.85 -13.33 32.65
C ARG A 234 -17.44 -14.68 32.06
N HIS A 235 -18.38 -15.60 31.81
CA HIS A 235 -18.09 -16.87 31.14
C HIS A 235 -17.58 -16.72 29.70
N PHE A 236 -17.88 -15.60 29.03
CA PHE A 236 -17.36 -15.29 27.69
C PHE A 236 -15.92 -14.77 27.70
N SER A 237 -15.35 -14.46 28.86
CA SER A 237 -13.94 -14.07 28.96
C SER A 237 -13.06 -15.28 28.66
N GLY A 238 -12.03 -15.09 27.84
CA GLY A 238 -11.09 -16.15 27.52
C GLY A 238 -10.41 -15.94 26.17
N THR A 239 -9.59 -16.91 25.80
CA THR A 239 -8.89 -16.92 24.52
C THR A 239 -9.71 -17.67 23.48
N TYR A 240 -10.02 -16.98 22.38
CA TYR A 240 -10.67 -17.51 21.20
C TYR A 240 -9.61 -17.81 20.15
N ILE A 241 -9.69 -18.97 19.53
CA ILE A 241 -8.76 -19.46 18.50
C ILE A 241 -9.45 -19.37 17.15
N LEU A 242 -8.71 -18.96 16.13
CA LEU A 242 -9.17 -18.92 14.75
C LEU A 242 -9.56 -20.33 14.27
N GLU A 243 -10.82 -20.49 13.87
CA GLU A 243 -11.33 -21.69 13.22
C GLU A 243 -11.12 -21.58 11.71
N LYS A 244 -10.93 -22.72 11.02
CA LYS A 244 -10.74 -22.72 9.55
C LYS A 244 -12.02 -22.38 8.79
N THR A 245 -13.18 -22.55 9.43
CA THR A 245 -14.48 -22.26 8.83
C THR A 245 -14.71 -20.77 8.73
N ARG A 246 -15.32 -20.36 7.62
CA ARG A 246 -15.76 -18.99 7.40
C ARG A 246 -17.27 -18.93 7.44
N ILE A 247 -17.81 -17.92 8.11
CA ILE A 247 -19.24 -17.60 8.05
C ILE A 247 -19.36 -16.24 7.35
N ASN A 248 -20.18 -16.17 6.31
CA ASN A 248 -20.33 -14.96 5.47
C ASN A 248 -18.99 -14.41 4.94
N GLY A 249 -18.05 -15.32 4.60
CA GLY A 249 -16.72 -14.97 4.09
C GLY A 249 -15.75 -14.40 5.13
N ARG A 250 -16.09 -14.46 6.43
CA ARG A 250 -15.29 -13.90 7.52
C ARG A 250 -14.78 -14.98 8.48
N ALA A 251 -13.68 -14.66 9.15
CA ALA A 251 -13.07 -15.50 10.18
C ALA A 251 -14.04 -15.75 11.34
N VAL A 252 -14.00 -16.97 11.88
CA VAL A 252 -14.72 -17.36 13.08
C VAL A 252 -13.70 -17.71 14.14
N TYR A 253 -13.94 -17.28 15.38
CA TYR A 253 -13.07 -17.62 16.50
C TYR A 253 -13.84 -18.39 17.55
N VAL A 254 -13.29 -19.49 18.04
CA VAL A 254 -13.93 -20.38 19.02
C VAL A 254 -13.16 -20.36 20.33
N GLN A 255 -13.85 -20.21 21.45
CA GLN A 255 -13.27 -20.15 22.79
C GLN A 255 -12.62 -21.49 23.14
N LYS A 256 -11.33 -21.47 23.51
CA LYS A 256 -10.59 -22.71 23.88
C LYS A 256 -11.03 -23.28 25.24
N GLN A 257 -11.58 -22.44 26.11
CA GLN A 257 -11.82 -22.75 27.53
C GLN A 257 -13.31 -22.57 27.87
N GLY A 258 -13.90 -23.55 28.56
CA GLY A 258 -15.29 -23.49 29.05
C GLY A 258 -16.07 -24.78 28.78
N THR A 259 -17.07 -25.08 29.61
CA THR A 259 -17.96 -26.25 29.40
C THR A 259 -18.98 -26.00 28.28
N ASN A 260 -19.31 -24.74 28.01
CA ASN A 260 -20.37 -24.33 27.07
C ASN A 260 -19.78 -23.42 25.98
N GLY A 261 -18.65 -23.82 25.38
CA GLY A 261 -17.73 -22.93 24.65
C GLY A 261 -18.40 -21.82 23.84
N ALA A 262 -17.83 -20.62 23.79
CA ALA A 262 -18.39 -19.54 23.00
C ALA A 262 -17.73 -19.44 21.61
N PHE A 263 -18.37 -18.75 20.68
CA PHE A 263 -17.72 -18.33 19.45
C PHE A 263 -17.98 -16.86 19.16
N LEU A 264 -17.03 -16.26 18.45
CA LEU A 264 -17.02 -14.88 18.00
C LEU A 264 -17.06 -14.90 16.47
N ALA A 265 -18.11 -14.33 15.90
CA ALA A 265 -18.34 -14.29 14.47
C ALA A 265 -18.91 -12.92 14.07
N TYR A 266 -18.90 -12.63 12.76
CA TYR A 266 -19.42 -11.37 12.26
C TYR A 266 -20.83 -11.52 11.69
N CYS A 267 -21.74 -10.70 12.18
CA CYS A 267 -23.10 -10.59 11.66
C CYS A 267 -23.20 -9.51 10.58
N GLY A 268 -23.42 -9.95 9.34
CA GLY A 268 -23.50 -9.09 8.15
C GLY A 268 -24.73 -8.19 8.08
N SER A 269 -25.84 -8.56 8.73
CA SER A 269 -27.09 -7.78 8.66
C SER A 269 -27.03 -6.48 9.49
N ILE A 270 -26.31 -6.50 10.62
CA ILE A 270 -26.15 -5.35 11.52
C ILE A 270 -24.73 -4.74 11.49
N ASN A 271 -23.83 -5.31 10.70
CA ASN A 271 -22.42 -4.92 10.58
C ASN A 271 -21.65 -4.90 11.92
N GLN A 272 -21.85 -5.93 12.75
CA GLN A 272 -21.22 -6.03 14.08
C GLN A 272 -20.66 -7.43 14.30
N TRP A 273 -19.63 -7.51 15.13
CA TRP A 273 -19.14 -8.76 15.67
C TRP A 273 -20.01 -9.19 16.84
N THR A 274 -20.37 -10.46 16.89
CA THR A 274 -21.24 -11.04 17.91
C THR A 274 -20.54 -12.18 18.62
N VAL A 275 -20.78 -12.29 19.92
CA VAL A 275 -20.37 -13.45 20.75
C VAL A 275 -21.63 -14.22 21.11
N SER A 276 -21.62 -15.51 20.84
CA SER A 276 -22.73 -16.42 21.13
C SER A 276 -22.22 -17.65 21.86
N SER A 277 -22.99 -18.15 22.82
CA SER A 277 -22.74 -19.45 23.46
C SER A 277 -23.00 -20.62 22.51
N TYR A 278 -22.29 -21.73 22.73
CA TYR A 278 -22.53 -22.99 22.04
C TYR A 278 -23.47 -23.84 22.89
N ASP A 279 -24.78 -23.62 22.75
CA ASP A 279 -25.77 -24.48 23.41
C ASP A 279 -25.89 -25.82 22.66
N ASP A 280 -25.86 -26.92 23.42
CA ASP A 280 -25.83 -28.30 22.90
C ASP A 280 -27.07 -28.67 22.06
N GLU A 281 -28.22 -28.04 22.31
CA GLU A 281 -29.44 -28.22 21.51
C GLU A 281 -29.41 -27.43 20.19
N SER A 282 -28.55 -26.41 20.09
CA SER A 282 -28.43 -25.48 18.96
C SER A 282 -27.24 -25.77 18.03
N ARG A 283 -26.54 -26.89 18.25
CA ARG A 283 -25.41 -27.37 17.40
C ARG A 283 -25.72 -27.44 15.89
N GLY A 284 -26.99 -27.31 15.51
CA GLY A 284 -27.45 -27.40 14.13
C GLY A 284 -27.28 -26.15 13.26
N ASN A 285 -27.01 -24.95 13.79
CA ASN A 285 -26.91 -23.74 12.95
C ASN A 285 -25.84 -22.75 13.45
N ILE A 286 -24.57 -23.14 13.33
CA ILE A 286 -23.45 -22.16 13.31
C ILE A 286 -23.56 -21.22 12.09
N ASP A 287 -24.44 -21.53 11.14
CA ASP A 287 -24.56 -20.88 9.85
C ASP A 287 -24.99 -19.40 9.91
N ASP A 288 -25.65 -18.95 11.00
CA ASP A 288 -26.07 -17.55 11.14
C ASP A 288 -25.71 -16.91 12.50
N PRO A 289 -24.64 -16.09 12.57
CA PRO A 289 -24.24 -15.38 13.79
C PRO A 289 -25.15 -14.20 14.12
N CYS A 290 -26.16 -13.93 13.28
CA CYS A 290 -27.14 -12.86 13.47
C CYS A 290 -28.39 -13.30 14.23
N TYR A 291 -28.65 -14.61 14.35
CA TYR A 291 -29.93 -15.10 14.85
C TYR A 291 -30.06 -15.00 16.38
N TYR A 292 -29.02 -15.43 17.11
CA TYR A 292 -28.93 -15.30 18.57
C TYR A 292 -27.50 -14.95 18.97
N PHE A 293 -27.34 -13.87 19.74
CA PHE A 293 -26.06 -13.45 20.30
C PHE A 293 -26.24 -12.86 21.69
N ASP A 294 -25.23 -13.09 22.53
CA ASP A 294 -25.20 -12.63 23.92
C ASP A 294 -24.53 -11.26 24.05
N LEU A 295 -23.47 -11.05 23.25
CA LEU A 295 -22.72 -9.80 23.19
C LEU A 295 -22.61 -9.35 21.73
N GLN A 296 -22.60 -8.05 21.51
CA GLN A 296 -22.38 -7.45 20.20
C GLN A 296 -21.36 -6.31 20.29
N SER A 297 -20.56 -6.11 19.25
CA SER A 297 -19.65 -4.98 19.15
C SER A 297 -20.37 -3.70 18.77
N GLU A 298 -19.66 -2.58 18.88
CA GLU A 298 -20.03 -1.41 18.09
C GLU A 298 -19.94 -1.72 16.59
N THR A 299 -20.65 -0.95 15.76
CA THR A 299 -20.59 -1.10 14.29
C THR A 299 -19.16 -0.91 13.82
N THR A 300 -18.55 -1.97 13.27
CA THR A 300 -17.20 -1.90 12.71
C THR A 300 -17.28 -1.58 11.23
N ARG A 301 -16.40 -0.69 10.77
CA ARG A 301 -16.26 -0.42 9.33
C ARG A 301 -15.38 -1.48 8.67
N THR A 302 -14.42 -2.02 9.42
CA THR A 302 -13.49 -3.00 8.88
C THR A 302 -13.98 -4.43 9.10
N TYR A 303 -13.36 -5.30 8.30
CA TYR A 303 -13.50 -6.75 8.36
C TYR A 303 -12.64 -7.38 9.45
N ASP A 304 -11.85 -6.58 10.17
CA ASP A 304 -10.97 -7.04 11.23
C ASP A 304 -11.64 -6.86 12.60
N VAL A 305 -11.50 -7.88 13.41
CA VAL A 305 -11.96 -7.94 14.80
C VAL A 305 -11.07 -7.12 15.72
N ALA A 306 -9.81 -6.87 15.32
CA ALA A 306 -8.88 -6.09 16.12
C ALA A 306 -9.21 -4.58 16.14
N GLU A 307 -10.12 -4.09 15.29
CA GLU A 307 -10.63 -2.71 15.39
C GLU A 307 -11.63 -2.52 16.55
N ILE A 308 -12.15 -3.61 17.12
CA ILE A 308 -13.19 -3.52 18.15
C ILE A 308 -12.58 -3.05 19.47
N LYS A 309 -12.94 -1.82 19.87
CA LYS A 309 -12.57 -1.28 21.18
C LYS A 309 -13.50 -1.73 22.29
N THR A 310 -14.79 -1.90 21.97
CA THR A 310 -15.83 -2.19 22.96
C THR A 310 -16.92 -3.14 22.45
N LEU A 311 -17.36 -4.06 23.34
CA LEU A 311 -18.62 -4.80 23.19
C LEU A 311 -19.69 -4.16 24.08
N ARG A 312 -20.95 -4.27 23.66
CA ARG A 312 -22.14 -3.82 24.36
C ARG A 312 -23.11 -4.99 24.55
N LEU A 313 -23.89 -4.91 25.62
CA LEU A 313 -25.01 -5.82 25.84
C LEU A 313 -26.23 -5.35 25.04
N PRO A 314 -27.01 -6.28 24.47
CA PRO A 314 -28.22 -5.92 23.72
C PRO A 314 -29.29 -5.21 24.58
N VAL A 315 -29.18 -5.23 25.92
CA VAL A 315 -30.26 -4.76 26.82
C VAL A 315 -29.86 -3.63 27.81
N ARG A 316 -28.60 -3.17 27.91
CA ARG A 316 -28.25 -1.96 28.73
C ARG A 316 -26.83 -1.44 28.51
N ASN A 317 -26.65 -0.12 28.71
CA ASN A 317 -25.41 0.65 28.61
C ASN A 317 -24.30 0.20 29.60
N GLY A 318 -23.68 -0.95 29.35
CA GLY A 318 -22.42 -1.38 29.96
C GLY A 318 -21.40 -1.66 28.87
N GLY A 319 -20.24 -1.00 28.93
CA GLY A 319 -19.14 -1.24 27.99
C GLY A 319 -18.27 -2.41 28.46
N VAL A 320 -17.93 -3.29 27.53
CA VAL A 320 -16.95 -4.38 27.68
C VAL A 320 -15.75 -4.00 26.82
N VAL A 321 -14.51 -4.29 27.25
CA VAL A 321 -13.29 -3.99 26.49
C VAL A 321 -12.79 -5.27 25.84
N ILE A 322 -12.45 -5.26 24.54
CA ILE A 322 -11.82 -6.43 23.90
C ILE A 322 -10.30 -6.34 24.09
N GLY A 323 -9.69 -7.47 24.46
CA GLY A 323 -8.25 -7.58 24.62
C GLY A 323 -7.51 -7.88 23.31
N TRP A 324 -6.20 -7.72 23.39
CA TRP A 324 -5.26 -7.68 22.26
C TRP A 324 -5.22 -8.96 21.41
N CYS A 325 -4.89 -8.79 20.13
CA CYS A 325 -4.45 -9.89 19.27
C CYS A 325 -3.08 -10.39 19.76
N ILE A 326 -2.98 -11.65 20.20
CA ILE A 326 -1.73 -12.24 20.66
C ILE A 326 -1.18 -13.12 19.54
N PRO A 327 -0.20 -12.66 18.74
CA PRO A 327 0.50 -13.53 17.82
C PRO A 327 1.51 -14.33 18.65
N TYR A 328 1.46 -15.65 18.58
CA TYR A 328 2.53 -16.54 19.04
C TYR A 328 3.25 -16.14 20.34
N ILE A 329 2.88 -16.76 21.46
CA ILE A 329 3.88 -17.03 22.49
C ILE A 329 4.88 -17.97 21.83
N LEU A 330 6.00 -17.41 21.35
CA LEU A 330 7.22 -18.18 21.14
C LEU A 330 7.57 -18.72 22.52
N TRP A 331 7.20 -19.98 22.77
CA TRP A 331 7.75 -20.76 23.86
C TRP A 331 9.24 -20.90 23.54
N LEU A 332 10.05 -20.04 24.15
CA LEU A 332 11.45 -20.35 24.40
C LEU A 332 11.42 -21.41 25.50
N ASP A 333 11.53 -22.67 25.09
CA ASP A 333 11.86 -23.78 25.99
C ASP A 333 13.22 -23.56 26.66
#